data_AF-A0A814SWF1-F1
#
_entry.id   AF-A0A814SWF1-F1
#
_cell.length_a   1.000
_cell.length_b   1.000
_cell.length_c   1.000
_cell.angle_alpha   90.00
_cell.angle_beta   90.00
_cell.angle_gamma   90.00
#
_symmetry.space_group_name_H-M   'P 1'
#
loop_
_entity.id
_entity.type
_entity.pdbx_description
1 polymer ?
#
loop_
_entity_poly.entity_id
_entity_poly.type
_entity_poly.pdbx_seq_one_letter_code
_entity_poly.pdbx_strand_id
1 'polypeptide(L)'
;MGSSPSRIQRSSHLVSTSRSNLSPSNSSSQHRSNTVCPYCYRLTRGNENVDDAFQITLQKLFPGAYELEEFVFQTKQTLVPNGFYPHVNTLVCVGLCRDEITSPFEEKIEAMWGRAFICGSLGGMLFCGNTGFAAAHHHAPETGRFIYYCFTHIAIDHEGLVGSVYRTRSGMNEKSTACGALAAFAAEIASNTLNLDFDENDIEMSMLKRHIIKQTDLSIDAKNAPDLLQVTMAAYETITIDLERHVRYDAEHFEDRQYALFTGVQIHGPNGMDYCWVGKASLLNRGILSPLVLPPTNDPMSTLGIHNEQH
;
A
#
# COMPACT_ATOMS: atom_id res chain seq x y z
N MET A 1 -55.08 -5.62 24.83
CA MET A 1 -56.09 -4.69 25.41
C MET A 1 -55.55 -4.28 26.77
N GLY A 2 -55.10 -3.09 27.07
CA GLY A 2 -55.19 -1.77 26.46
C GLY A 2 -55.19 -0.81 27.65
N SER A 3 -54.18 0.05 27.80
CA SER A 3 -54.31 1.31 28.54
C SER A 3 -53.01 2.14 28.48
N SER A 4 -53.16 3.31 27.90
CA SER A 4 -52.41 4.55 28.10
C SER A 4 -53.50 5.66 28.13
N PRO A 5 -53.22 6.94 28.44
CA PRO A 5 -52.07 7.58 29.09
C PRO A 5 -52.50 8.76 30.02
N SER A 6 -51.54 9.66 30.30
CA SER A 6 -51.65 11.12 30.59
C SER A 6 -51.30 11.51 32.04
N ARG A 7 -50.31 12.37 32.35
CA ARG A 7 -49.80 13.69 31.87
C ARG A 7 -50.16 14.73 32.94
N ILE A 8 -49.15 15.23 33.67
CA ILE A 8 -49.29 16.33 34.64
C ILE A 8 -48.40 17.49 34.17
N GLN A 9 -49.02 18.67 34.06
CA GLN A 9 -48.45 19.96 33.68
C GLN A 9 -47.67 20.61 34.85
N ARG A 10 -46.64 21.39 34.52
CA ARG A 10 -45.97 22.33 35.43
C ARG A 10 -46.38 23.76 35.09
N SER A 11 -46.73 24.54 36.11
CA SER A 11 -46.97 25.98 36.07
C SER A 11 -45.70 26.76 36.41
N SER A 12 -45.43 27.83 35.67
CA SER A 12 -44.36 28.81 35.96
C SER A 12 -44.97 30.17 36.29
N HIS A 13 -44.65 30.71 37.46
CA HIS A 13 -44.93 32.10 37.85
C HIS A 13 -43.79 33.03 37.40
N LEU A 14 -44.19 34.17 36.84
CA LEU A 14 -43.37 35.34 36.50
C LEU A 14 -43.09 36.19 37.75
N VAL A 15 -41.85 36.67 37.89
CA VAL A 15 -41.52 37.89 38.66
C VAL A 15 -40.48 38.70 37.89
N SER A 16 -40.72 40.00 37.83
CA SER A 16 -39.97 41.05 37.14
C SER A 16 -38.73 41.51 37.91
N THR A 17 -37.76 42.13 37.23
CA THR A 17 -37.48 43.58 37.31
C THR A 17 -36.16 43.98 36.63
N SER A 18 -36.24 45.15 35.96
CA SER A 18 -35.26 46.22 35.76
C SER A 18 -33.86 45.95 35.20
N ARG A 19 -33.62 46.63 34.08
CA ARG A 19 -32.35 46.88 33.39
C ARG A 19 -31.41 47.76 34.23
N SER A 20 -30.12 47.42 34.22
CA SER A 20 -29.03 48.38 34.42
C SER A 20 -27.99 48.16 33.31
N ASN A 21 -27.56 49.27 32.70
CA ASN A 21 -26.61 49.33 31.61
C ASN A 21 -25.19 49.03 32.10
N LEU A 22 -24.52 48.05 31.48
CA LEU A 22 -23.08 47.87 31.53
C LEU A 22 -22.55 47.69 30.11
N SER A 23 -21.52 48.48 29.81
CA SER A 23 -20.81 48.66 28.55
C SER A 23 -20.22 47.35 27.98
N PRO A 24 -20.09 47.17 26.65
CA PRO A 24 -19.48 45.97 26.10
C PRO A 24 -17.95 46.02 26.27
N SER A 25 -17.42 45.14 27.11
CA SER A 25 -16.00 44.80 27.09
C SER A 25 -15.72 43.86 25.92
N ASN A 26 -14.82 44.29 25.04
CA ASN A 26 -14.23 43.45 24.00
C ASN A 26 -13.58 42.21 24.66
N SER A 27 -14.18 41.04 24.48
CA SER A 27 -13.47 39.77 24.59
C SER A 27 -13.53 39.12 23.21
N SER A 28 -12.41 39.24 22.49
CA SER A 28 -12.12 38.50 21.28
C SER A 28 -11.97 37.01 21.64
N SER A 29 -13.10 36.31 21.73
CA SER A 29 -13.10 34.86 21.64
C SER A 29 -12.64 34.50 20.23
N GLN A 30 -11.36 34.17 20.08
CA GLN A 30 -10.86 33.49 18.89
C GLN A 30 -11.65 32.19 18.75
N HIS A 31 -12.71 32.23 17.94
CA HIS A 31 -13.37 31.04 17.41
C HIS A 31 -12.34 30.28 16.59
N ARG A 32 -11.62 29.35 17.22
CA ARG A 32 -10.82 28.36 16.49
C ARG A 32 -11.81 27.49 15.73
N SER A 33 -11.83 27.61 14.40
CA SER A 33 -12.62 26.73 13.54
C SER A 33 -12.10 25.30 13.72
N ASN A 34 -12.98 24.39 14.13
CA ASN A 34 -12.71 22.96 14.00
C ASN A 34 -12.78 22.65 12.50
N THR A 35 -11.65 22.35 11.87
CA THR A 35 -11.62 21.90 10.48
C THR A 35 -11.80 20.39 10.48
N VAL A 36 -12.68 19.86 9.64
CA VAL A 36 -12.72 18.43 9.38
C VAL A 36 -11.51 18.11 8.52
N CYS A 37 -10.64 17.24 9.02
CA CYS A 37 -9.53 16.67 8.27
C CYS A 37 -10.08 16.05 6.99
N PRO A 38 -9.73 16.55 5.80
CA PRO A 38 -10.23 15.98 4.55
C PRO A 38 -9.74 14.53 4.39
N TYR A 39 -8.66 14.15 5.09
CA TYR A 39 -7.98 12.85 5.00
C TYR A 39 -8.61 11.71 5.77
N CYS A 40 -9.26 12.01 6.89
CA CYS A 40 -9.93 10.99 7.71
C CYS A 40 -11.37 11.36 8.07
N TYR A 41 -11.87 12.49 7.53
CA TYR A 41 -13.19 13.06 7.80
C TYR A 41 -13.48 13.31 9.29
N ARG A 42 -12.44 13.54 10.11
CA ARG A 42 -12.54 13.82 11.56
C ARG A 42 -12.15 15.24 11.91
N LEU A 43 -12.65 15.78 13.02
CA LEU A 43 -12.31 17.12 13.51
C LEU A 43 -10.80 17.21 13.85
N THR A 44 -10.03 17.94 13.04
CA THR A 44 -8.65 18.34 13.33
C THR A 44 -8.61 19.73 13.92
N ARG A 45 -7.64 19.96 14.82
CA ARG A 45 -7.26 21.30 15.23
C ARG A 45 -6.47 21.90 14.06
N GLY A 46 -7.02 22.94 13.43
CA GLY A 46 -6.43 23.57 12.25
C GLY A 46 -4.93 23.84 12.44
N ASN A 47 -4.13 23.16 11.64
CA ASN A 47 -2.76 23.54 11.38
C ASN A 47 -2.68 23.74 9.86
N GLU A 48 -2.37 24.96 9.46
CA GLU A 48 -2.10 25.30 8.06
C GLU A 48 -0.75 24.64 7.71
N ASN A 49 -0.70 23.80 6.66
CA ASN A 49 0.40 22.90 6.21
C ASN A 49 0.34 21.40 6.61
N VAL A 50 -0.85 20.77 6.56
CA VAL A 50 -0.99 19.29 6.68
C VAL A 50 -0.76 18.57 5.34
N ASP A 51 -0.77 19.29 4.21
CA ASP A 51 -0.73 18.72 2.86
C ASP A 51 0.68 18.26 2.40
N ASP A 52 1.72 18.40 3.24
CA ASP A 52 3.12 18.12 2.84
C ASP A 52 3.82 17.01 3.66
N ALA A 53 3.34 16.63 4.85
CA ALA A 53 4.04 15.67 5.72
C ALA A 53 4.10 14.25 5.11
N PHE A 54 2.99 13.80 4.52
CA PHE A 54 2.95 12.55 3.77
C PHE A 54 3.91 12.59 2.58
N GLN A 55 3.84 13.64 1.75
CA GLN A 55 4.66 13.76 0.54
C GLN A 55 6.15 13.82 0.85
N ILE A 56 6.55 14.61 1.85
CA ILE A 56 7.93 14.66 2.36
C ILE A 56 8.41 13.26 2.76
N THR A 57 7.57 12.51 3.49
CA THR A 57 7.91 11.17 3.96
C THR A 57 7.99 10.19 2.80
N LEU A 58 7.01 10.21 1.89
CA LEU A 58 6.99 9.37 0.69
C LEU A 58 8.24 9.60 -0.16
N GLN A 59 8.57 10.86 -0.48
CA GLN A 59 9.75 11.17 -1.29
C GLN A 59 11.07 10.82 -0.61
N LYS A 60 11.13 10.98 0.73
CA LYS A 60 12.32 10.61 1.50
C LYS A 60 12.56 9.11 1.52
N LEU A 61 11.51 8.31 1.73
CA LEU A 61 11.63 6.87 1.95
C LEU A 61 11.53 6.07 0.64
N PHE A 62 10.77 6.57 -0.32
CA PHE A 62 10.44 5.94 -1.59
C PHE A 62 10.57 6.94 -2.76
N PRO A 63 11.78 7.46 -3.01
CA PRO A 63 11.98 8.44 -4.09
C PRO A 63 11.56 7.83 -5.44
N GLY A 64 10.79 8.60 -6.21
CA GLY A 64 10.27 8.16 -7.50
C GLY A 64 9.09 7.19 -7.42
N ALA A 65 8.40 7.10 -6.26
CA ALA A 65 7.14 6.38 -6.18
C ALA A 65 6.09 6.96 -7.14
N TYR A 66 5.45 6.08 -7.89
CA TYR A 66 4.35 6.41 -8.78
C TYR A 66 3.04 6.45 -8.00
N GLU A 67 2.08 7.26 -8.43
CA GLU A 67 0.68 6.97 -8.12
C GLU A 67 0.30 5.63 -8.77
N LEU A 68 -0.52 4.81 -8.11
CA LEU A 68 -0.86 3.46 -8.57
C LEU A 68 -1.42 3.45 -10.00
N GLU A 69 -2.33 4.37 -10.35
CA GLU A 69 -2.93 4.40 -11.69
C GLU A 69 -1.88 4.73 -12.77
N GLU A 70 -1.01 5.69 -12.49
CA GLU A 70 0.11 6.05 -13.36
C GLU A 70 1.09 4.88 -13.52
N PHE A 71 1.42 4.17 -12.43
CA PHE A 71 2.25 2.98 -12.49
C PHE A 71 1.67 1.92 -13.44
N VAL A 72 0.40 1.56 -13.26
CA VAL A 72 -0.26 0.56 -14.10
C VAL A 72 -0.29 1.00 -15.57
N PHE A 73 -0.58 2.28 -15.83
CA PHE A 73 -0.54 2.84 -17.17
C PHE A 73 0.86 2.76 -17.79
N GLN A 74 1.91 3.18 -17.07
CA GLN A 74 3.28 3.21 -17.57
C GLN A 74 3.84 1.81 -17.82
N THR A 75 3.51 0.83 -16.98
CA THR A 75 3.91 -0.56 -17.24
C THR A 75 3.29 -1.07 -18.54
N LYS A 76 2.01 -0.77 -18.84
CA LYS A 76 1.40 -1.12 -20.13
C LYS A 76 2.05 -0.44 -21.32
N GLN A 77 2.27 0.88 -21.24
CA GLN A 77 2.94 1.62 -22.32
C GLN A 77 4.34 1.06 -22.62
N THR A 78 5.03 0.58 -21.59
CA THR A 78 6.35 -0.04 -21.73
C THR A 78 6.29 -1.45 -22.33
N LEU A 79 5.27 -2.24 -21.99
CA LEU A 79 5.21 -3.66 -22.37
C LEU A 79 4.57 -3.92 -23.73
N VAL A 80 3.64 -3.08 -24.18
CA VAL A 80 2.99 -3.23 -25.51
C VAL A 80 4.01 -3.24 -26.66
N PRO A 81 5.00 -2.32 -26.72
CA PRO A 81 6.08 -2.38 -27.70
C PRO A 81 6.96 -3.64 -27.60
N ASN A 82 7.00 -4.28 -26.44
CA ASN A 82 7.72 -5.54 -26.19
C ASN A 82 6.87 -6.79 -26.52
N GLY A 83 5.68 -6.60 -27.11
CA GLY A 83 4.82 -7.67 -27.61
C GLY A 83 3.86 -8.26 -26.58
N PHE A 84 3.70 -7.63 -25.41
CA PHE A 84 2.69 -8.02 -24.42
C PHE A 84 1.38 -7.29 -24.72
N TYR A 85 0.36 -8.04 -25.12
CA TYR A 85 -0.94 -7.49 -25.48
C TYR A 85 -2.03 -8.03 -24.53
N PRO A 86 -2.77 -7.12 -23.86
CA PRO A 86 -3.82 -7.50 -22.92
C PRO A 86 -4.93 -8.26 -23.65
N HIS A 87 -5.51 -9.27 -22.99
CA HIS A 87 -6.58 -10.12 -23.53
C HIS A 87 -6.26 -10.89 -24.84
N VAL A 88 -5.01 -10.87 -25.29
CA VAL A 88 -4.61 -11.56 -26.53
C VAL A 88 -3.60 -12.66 -26.22
N ASN A 89 -2.45 -12.29 -25.64
CA ASN A 89 -1.31 -13.20 -25.57
C ASN A 89 -0.57 -13.17 -24.22
N THR A 90 -1.12 -12.48 -23.23
CA THR A 90 -0.46 -12.21 -21.95
C THR A 90 -1.32 -12.67 -20.78
N LEU A 91 -0.73 -13.46 -19.87
CA LEU A 91 -1.31 -13.76 -18.57
C LEU A 91 -0.65 -12.89 -17.50
N VAL A 92 -1.45 -12.26 -16.65
CA VAL A 92 -0.95 -11.48 -15.51
C VAL A 92 -1.06 -12.29 -14.22
N CYS A 93 -0.03 -12.18 -13.39
CA CYS A 93 0.08 -12.79 -12.08
C CYS A 93 0.32 -11.68 -11.05
N VAL A 94 -0.42 -11.73 -9.94
CA VAL A 94 -0.38 -10.69 -8.89
C VAL A 94 -0.02 -11.33 -7.55
N GLY A 95 1.07 -10.86 -6.96
CA GLY A 95 1.57 -11.28 -5.65
C GLY A 95 1.52 -10.13 -4.66
N LEU A 96 0.44 -10.03 -3.90
CA LEU A 96 0.24 -9.00 -2.87
C LEU A 96 -0.02 -9.63 -1.50
N CYS A 97 -0.04 -8.81 -0.46
CA CYS A 97 -0.46 -9.25 0.87
C CYS A 97 -1.93 -9.69 0.86
N ARG A 98 -2.33 -10.54 1.82
CA ARG A 98 -3.74 -10.90 2.04
C ARG A 98 -4.60 -9.76 2.60
N ASP A 99 -3.97 -8.67 2.99
CA ASP A 99 -4.62 -7.50 3.58
C ASP A 99 -5.55 -6.83 2.55
N GLU A 100 -6.80 -6.57 2.90
CA GLU A 100 -7.80 -6.12 1.93
C GLU A 100 -7.46 -4.77 1.28
N ILE A 101 -6.64 -3.95 1.95
CA ILE A 101 -6.23 -2.64 1.43
C ILE A 101 -5.26 -2.74 0.23
N THR A 102 -4.76 -3.94 -0.10
CA THR A 102 -3.99 -4.14 -1.34
C THR A 102 -4.88 -4.36 -2.57
N SER A 103 -6.17 -4.67 -2.38
CA SER A 103 -7.11 -5.00 -3.46
C SER A 103 -7.20 -3.94 -4.58
N PRO A 104 -7.15 -2.61 -4.30
CA PRO A 104 -7.16 -1.62 -5.37
C PRO A 104 -6.03 -1.78 -6.39
N PHE A 105 -4.86 -2.29 -5.97
CA PHE A 105 -3.76 -2.61 -6.89
C PHE A 105 -4.19 -3.73 -7.85
N GLU A 106 -4.66 -4.86 -7.30
CA GLU A 106 -5.14 -5.99 -8.09
C GLU A 106 -6.23 -5.57 -9.07
N GLU A 107 -7.24 -4.83 -8.60
CA GLU A 107 -8.35 -4.32 -9.42
C GLU A 107 -7.86 -3.47 -10.61
N LYS A 108 -6.88 -2.58 -10.39
CA LYS A 108 -6.31 -1.74 -11.45
C LYS A 108 -5.52 -2.57 -12.47
N ILE A 109 -4.78 -3.58 -12.00
CA ILE A 109 -4.08 -4.52 -12.89
C ILE A 109 -5.08 -5.33 -13.72
N GLU A 110 -6.10 -5.89 -13.09
CA GLU A 110 -7.11 -6.70 -13.78
C GLU A 110 -7.92 -5.88 -14.79
N ALA A 111 -8.27 -4.64 -14.45
CA ALA A 111 -8.93 -3.72 -15.37
C ALA A 111 -8.09 -3.42 -16.62
N MET A 112 -6.75 -3.48 -16.49
CA MET A 112 -5.82 -3.14 -17.56
C MET A 112 -5.43 -4.34 -18.44
N TRP A 113 -5.25 -5.51 -17.83
CA TRP A 113 -4.67 -6.71 -18.45
C TRP A 113 -5.63 -7.90 -18.56
N GLY A 114 -6.73 -7.89 -17.82
CA GLY A 114 -7.62 -9.02 -17.63
C GLY A 114 -7.36 -9.76 -16.31
N ARG A 115 -8.18 -10.78 -16.05
CA ARG A 115 -8.16 -11.51 -14.77
C ARG A 115 -6.77 -12.06 -14.44
N ALA A 116 -6.35 -11.86 -13.20
CA ALA A 116 -5.04 -12.22 -12.71
C ALA A 116 -5.04 -13.62 -12.09
N PHE A 117 -3.89 -14.29 -12.17
CA PHE A 117 -3.56 -15.39 -11.28
C PHE A 117 -3.00 -14.82 -9.97
N ILE A 118 -3.64 -15.09 -8.84
CA ILE A 118 -3.21 -14.56 -7.54
C ILE A 118 -2.23 -15.52 -6.88
N CYS A 119 -0.99 -15.06 -6.67
CA CYS A 119 0.12 -15.84 -6.13
C CYS A 119 0.65 -15.33 -4.78
N GLY A 120 0.05 -14.27 -4.25
CA GLY A 120 0.44 -13.63 -3.00
C GLY A 120 -0.06 -14.35 -1.74
N SER A 121 0.64 -14.09 -0.64
CA SER A 121 0.40 -14.63 0.70
C SER A 121 0.57 -13.51 1.74
N LEU A 122 0.47 -13.82 3.03
CA LEU A 122 0.73 -12.86 4.10
C LEU A 122 2.07 -12.12 3.87
N GLY A 123 2.08 -10.80 4.05
CA GLY A 123 3.25 -9.95 3.81
C GLY A 123 3.67 -9.80 2.35
N GLY A 124 2.91 -10.32 1.39
CA GLY A 124 3.26 -10.33 -0.04
C GLY A 124 4.11 -11.53 -0.46
N MET A 125 4.36 -12.48 0.44
CA MET A 125 5.22 -13.65 0.18
C MET A 125 4.66 -14.52 -0.96
N LEU A 126 5.54 -15.21 -1.70
CA LEU A 126 5.18 -16.02 -2.87
C LEU A 126 5.11 -17.52 -2.54
N PHE A 127 4.31 -17.87 -1.51
CA PHE A 127 4.22 -19.24 -0.99
C PHE A 127 3.39 -20.21 -1.84
N CYS A 128 2.84 -19.76 -2.97
CA CYS A 128 2.25 -20.66 -3.96
C CYS A 128 3.29 -21.67 -4.52
N GLY A 129 4.59 -21.31 -4.46
CA GLY A 129 5.72 -22.19 -4.76
C GLY A 129 5.73 -22.70 -6.21
N ASN A 130 6.63 -23.65 -6.50
CA ASN A 130 6.79 -24.21 -7.85
C ASN A 130 5.47 -24.72 -8.44
N THR A 131 4.61 -25.34 -7.62
CA THR A 131 3.31 -25.83 -8.06
C THR A 131 2.38 -24.70 -8.49
N GLY A 132 2.30 -23.61 -7.72
CA GLY A 132 1.49 -22.45 -8.07
C GLY A 132 1.99 -21.72 -9.32
N PHE A 133 3.31 -21.52 -9.43
CA PHE A 133 3.92 -20.95 -10.63
C PHE A 133 3.67 -21.82 -11.88
N ALA A 134 3.85 -23.14 -11.76
CA ALA A 134 3.54 -24.06 -12.86
C ALA A 134 2.05 -24.00 -13.25
N ALA A 135 1.14 -23.93 -12.27
CA ALA A 135 -0.29 -23.79 -12.53
C ALA A 135 -0.62 -22.49 -13.30
N ALA A 136 -0.02 -21.36 -12.91
CA ALA A 136 -0.15 -20.11 -13.65
C ALA A 136 0.34 -20.28 -15.10
N HIS A 137 1.50 -20.90 -15.28
CA HIS A 137 2.07 -21.11 -16.61
C HIS A 137 1.23 -22.01 -17.53
N HIS A 138 0.53 -23.00 -16.96
CA HIS A 138 -0.38 -23.86 -17.72
C HIS A 138 -1.67 -23.14 -18.16
N HIS A 139 -2.04 -22.02 -17.55
CA HIS A 139 -3.24 -21.25 -17.91
C HIS A 139 -2.95 -20.15 -18.94
N ALA A 140 -1.68 -19.96 -19.32
CA ALA A 140 -1.30 -18.91 -20.25
C ALA A 140 -1.66 -19.24 -21.70
N PRO A 141 -1.83 -18.23 -22.55
CA PRO A 141 -1.87 -18.42 -23.99
C PRO A 141 -0.61 -19.13 -24.49
N GLU A 142 -0.71 -19.87 -25.61
CA GLU A 142 0.40 -20.66 -26.18
C GLU A 142 1.66 -19.83 -26.47
N THR A 143 1.52 -18.51 -26.62
CA THR A 143 2.63 -17.56 -26.78
C THR A 143 3.52 -17.41 -25.55
N GLY A 144 3.11 -17.90 -24.38
CA GLY A 144 3.97 -18.00 -23.20
C GLY A 144 4.44 -16.67 -22.62
N ARG A 145 3.59 -15.63 -22.61
CA ARG A 145 3.94 -14.30 -22.06
C ARG A 145 3.27 -14.06 -20.71
N PHE A 146 4.09 -13.68 -19.74
CA PHE A 146 3.69 -13.50 -18.36
C PHE A 146 4.07 -12.13 -17.85
N ILE A 147 3.17 -11.52 -17.09
CA ILE A 147 3.52 -10.34 -16.29
C ILE A 147 3.34 -10.68 -14.82
N TYR A 148 4.36 -10.44 -14.01
CA TYR A 148 4.29 -10.57 -12.57
C TYR A 148 4.36 -9.19 -11.93
N TYR A 149 3.33 -8.84 -11.16
CA TYR A 149 3.33 -7.71 -10.23
C TYR A 149 3.38 -8.27 -8.81
N CYS A 150 4.57 -8.27 -8.19
CA CYS A 150 4.76 -8.81 -6.86
C CYS A 150 5.26 -7.72 -5.90
N PHE A 151 4.42 -7.28 -4.97
CA PHE A 151 4.70 -6.14 -4.12
C PHE A 151 4.45 -6.49 -2.65
N THR A 152 5.35 -6.05 -1.78
CA THR A 152 5.04 -5.91 -0.35
C THR A 152 4.24 -4.63 -0.14
N HIS A 153 3.82 -4.33 1.08
CA HIS A 153 3.05 -3.12 1.32
C HIS A 153 3.33 -2.47 2.67
N ILE A 154 3.18 -1.16 2.72
CA ILE A 154 3.32 -0.34 3.92
C ILE A 154 2.36 0.84 3.84
N ALA A 155 2.00 1.44 4.97
CA ALA A 155 1.23 2.68 4.98
C ALA A 155 2.06 3.88 5.45
N ILE A 156 1.67 5.07 5.00
CA ILE A 156 2.13 6.35 5.54
C ILE A 156 0.88 7.21 5.69
N ASP A 157 0.56 7.63 6.91
CA ASP A 157 -0.62 8.48 7.12
C ASP A 157 -0.36 9.95 6.78
N HIS A 158 -1.41 10.78 6.89
CA HIS A 158 -1.36 12.22 6.60
C HIS A 158 -0.38 13.01 7.50
N GLU A 159 0.06 12.46 8.62
CA GLU A 159 1.06 13.06 9.51
C GLU A 159 2.48 12.58 9.17
N GLY A 160 2.64 11.76 8.13
CA GLY A 160 3.92 11.15 7.75
C GLY A 160 4.31 9.95 8.62
N LEU A 161 3.40 9.39 9.42
CA LEU A 161 3.71 8.26 10.28
C LEU A 161 3.70 6.95 9.49
N VAL A 162 4.87 6.31 9.42
CA VAL A 162 5.06 5.02 8.75
C VAL A 162 4.36 3.89 9.51
N GLY A 163 3.71 3.00 8.77
CA GLY A 163 2.95 1.87 9.28
C GLY A 163 1.52 2.21 9.67
N SER A 164 1.12 3.47 9.68
CA SER A 164 -0.19 3.94 10.16
C SER A 164 -1.17 4.12 9.01
N VAL A 165 -2.39 3.57 9.15
CA VAL A 165 -3.46 3.72 8.15
C VAL A 165 -4.84 3.81 8.79
N TYR A 166 -5.70 4.64 8.19
CA TYR A 166 -7.14 4.63 8.48
C TYR A 166 -7.85 3.70 7.49
N ARG A 167 -8.44 2.63 8.01
CA ARG A 167 -9.28 1.74 7.20
C ARG A 167 -10.69 2.31 7.09
N THR A 168 -11.25 2.26 5.89
CA THR A 168 -12.55 2.89 5.54
C THR A 168 -13.77 2.04 5.92
N ARG A 169 -13.57 0.89 6.58
CA ARG A 169 -14.66 0.02 7.04
C ARG A 169 -15.50 0.71 8.11
N SER A 170 -16.83 0.67 7.94
CA SER A 170 -17.77 1.24 8.90
C SER A 170 -17.51 0.70 10.32
N GLY A 171 -17.35 1.62 11.28
CA GLY A 171 -17.10 1.29 12.69
C GLY A 171 -15.63 1.30 13.12
N MET A 172 -14.67 1.47 12.22
CA MET A 172 -13.26 1.61 12.59
C MET A 172 -12.93 3.05 12.98
N ASN A 173 -12.84 3.30 14.29
CA ASN A 173 -12.58 4.61 14.86
C ASN A 173 -11.10 4.85 15.21
N GLU A 174 -10.20 3.89 14.98
CA GLU A 174 -8.79 3.99 15.36
C GLU A 174 -7.87 3.73 14.17
N LYS A 175 -6.66 4.28 14.23
CA LYS A 175 -5.58 3.96 13.29
C LYS A 175 -5.24 2.48 13.44
N SER A 176 -4.99 1.83 12.32
CA SER A 176 -4.50 0.45 12.27
C SER A 176 -3.12 0.41 11.64
N THR A 177 -2.52 -0.78 11.59
CA THR A 177 -1.17 -0.98 11.06
C THR A 177 -1.18 -1.66 9.69
N ALA A 178 -0.28 -1.25 8.80
CA ALA A 178 -0.03 -1.91 7.52
C ALA A 178 1.47 -1.86 7.14
N CYS A 179 2.11 -2.98 6.81
CA CYS A 179 1.61 -4.36 6.86
C CYS A 179 1.51 -4.88 8.30
N GLY A 180 0.36 -5.44 8.70
CA GLY A 180 0.16 -5.99 10.04
C GLY A 180 1.12 -7.16 10.38
N ALA A 181 1.36 -8.06 9.43
CA ALA A 181 2.27 -9.20 9.64
C ALA A 181 3.73 -8.77 9.78
N LEU A 182 4.19 -7.86 8.93
CA LEU A 182 5.56 -7.34 9.00
C LEU A 182 5.78 -6.50 10.26
N ALA A 183 4.76 -5.76 10.71
CA ALA A 183 4.81 -5.03 11.97
C ALA A 183 4.84 -5.97 13.19
N ALA A 184 4.05 -7.05 13.18
CA ALA A 184 4.10 -8.07 14.22
C ALA A 184 5.49 -8.72 14.30
N PHE A 185 6.10 -9.04 13.14
CA PHE A 185 7.45 -9.57 13.08
C PHE A 185 8.50 -8.59 13.62
N ALA A 186 8.44 -7.30 13.23
CA ALA A 186 9.31 -6.26 13.78
C ALA A 186 9.17 -6.14 15.31
N ALA A 187 7.94 -6.17 15.82
CA ALA A 187 7.64 -6.08 17.24
C ALA A 187 8.14 -7.30 18.04
N GLU A 188 8.04 -8.51 17.48
CA GLU A 188 8.61 -9.73 18.05
C GLU A 188 10.13 -9.61 18.23
N ILE A 189 10.84 -9.09 17.23
CA ILE A 189 12.30 -8.83 17.33
C ILE A 189 12.58 -7.78 18.41
N ALA A 190 11.91 -6.63 18.35
CA ALA A 190 12.15 -5.52 19.28
C ALA A 190 11.87 -5.87 20.75
N SER A 191 10.89 -6.74 20.99
CA SER A 191 10.54 -7.21 22.33
C SER A 191 11.34 -8.43 22.80
N ASN A 192 12.27 -8.94 21.98
CA ASN A 192 13.02 -10.17 22.24
C ASN A 192 12.09 -11.39 22.47
N THR A 193 10.98 -11.46 21.73
CA THR A 193 9.98 -12.55 21.78
C THR A 193 9.87 -13.32 20.47
N LEU A 194 10.79 -13.09 19.53
CA LEU A 194 10.84 -13.75 18.22
C LEU A 194 10.69 -15.27 18.34
N ASN A 195 9.58 -15.77 17.79
CA ASN A 195 9.33 -17.20 17.68
C ASN A 195 9.56 -17.66 16.24
N LEU A 196 10.51 -18.57 16.05
CA LEU A 196 10.82 -19.19 14.76
C LEU A 196 10.32 -20.63 14.66
N ASP A 197 9.56 -21.14 15.62
CA ASP A 197 8.92 -22.46 15.50
C ASP A 197 7.85 -22.46 14.42
N PHE A 198 7.57 -23.63 13.86
CA PHE A 198 6.54 -23.79 12.85
C PHE A 198 5.22 -24.07 13.55
N ASP A 199 4.24 -23.20 13.34
CA ASP A 199 2.88 -23.41 13.81
C ASP A 199 1.97 -23.80 12.63
N GLU A 200 1.36 -24.97 12.71
CA GLU A 200 0.40 -25.47 11.72
C GLU A 200 -0.87 -24.62 11.65
N ASN A 201 -1.18 -23.85 12.69
CA ASN A 201 -2.30 -22.91 12.71
C ASN A 201 -1.91 -21.51 12.19
N ASP A 202 -0.60 -21.25 12.03
CA ASP A 202 -0.08 -19.96 11.56
C ASP A 202 1.07 -20.17 10.55
N ILE A 203 0.79 -20.98 9.53
CA ILE A 203 1.75 -21.45 8.53
C ILE A 203 2.42 -20.27 7.82
N GLU A 204 1.64 -19.28 7.37
CA GLU A 204 2.17 -18.19 6.56
C GLU A 204 3.05 -17.25 7.37
N MET A 205 2.69 -16.93 8.61
CA MET A 205 3.54 -16.11 9.48
C MET A 205 4.80 -16.86 9.89
N SER A 206 4.69 -18.16 10.22
CA SER A 206 5.85 -19.02 10.52
C SER A 206 6.84 -19.06 9.37
N MET A 207 6.34 -19.24 8.15
CA MET A 207 7.15 -19.28 6.93
C MET A 207 7.72 -17.90 6.59
N LEU A 208 6.92 -16.83 6.70
CA LEU A 208 7.34 -15.44 6.45
C LEU A 208 8.57 -15.08 7.27
N LYS A 209 8.53 -15.27 8.59
CA LYS A 209 9.64 -14.92 9.49
C LYS A 209 10.92 -15.66 9.12
N ARG A 210 10.82 -16.98 8.99
CA ARG A 210 11.96 -17.86 8.64
C ARG A 210 12.55 -17.50 7.28
N HIS A 211 11.69 -17.22 6.31
CA HIS A 211 12.10 -17.02 4.93
C HIS A 211 12.80 -15.68 4.74
N ILE A 212 12.28 -14.60 5.33
CA ILE A 212 12.92 -13.28 5.32
C ILE A 212 14.31 -13.36 6.00
N ILE A 213 14.39 -13.97 7.19
CA ILE A 213 15.68 -14.11 7.92
C ILE A 213 16.68 -14.93 7.13
N LYS A 214 16.22 -15.99 6.44
CA LYS A 214 17.11 -16.86 5.66
C LYS A 214 17.66 -16.17 4.42
N GLN A 215 16.89 -15.27 3.79
CA GLN A 215 17.24 -14.66 2.51
C GLN A 215 17.92 -13.29 2.61
N THR A 216 17.86 -12.64 3.77
CA THR A 216 18.31 -11.25 3.94
C THR A 216 19.20 -11.10 5.17
N ASP A 217 19.93 -9.98 5.24
CA ASP A 217 20.77 -9.62 6.40
C ASP A 217 19.97 -8.88 7.50
N LEU A 218 18.66 -9.10 7.59
CA LEU A 218 17.79 -8.44 8.57
C LEU A 218 18.22 -8.81 10.00
N SER A 219 18.48 -7.79 10.83
CA SER A 219 18.83 -7.99 12.25
C SER A 219 17.68 -8.67 13.01
N ILE A 220 18.02 -9.68 13.80
CA ILE A 220 17.12 -10.34 14.76
C ILE A 220 17.53 -10.07 16.22
N ASP A 221 18.50 -9.20 16.45
CA ASP A 221 18.93 -8.79 17.78
C ASP A 221 18.01 -7.67 18.28
N ALA A 222 17.33 -7.90 19.40
CA ALA A 222 16.46 -6.90 20.03
C ALA A 222 17.16 -5.58 20.35
N LYS A 223 18.49 -5.57 20.60
CA LYS A 223 19.26 -4.34 20.84
C LYS A 223 19.45 -3.50 19.57
N ASN A 224 19.35 -4.13 18.42
CA ASN A 224 19.49 -3.53 17.09
C ASN A 224 18.28 -3.93 16.23
N ALA A 225 17.08 -3.85 16.81
CA ALA A 225 15.87 -4.31 16.17
C ALA A 225 15.53 -3.44 14.95
N PRO A 226 15.15 -4.05 13.81
CA PRO A 226 14.78 -3.31 12.62
C PRO A 226 13.44 -2.59 12.83
N ASP A 227 13.30 -1.42 12.21
CA ASP A 227 11.99 -0.78 12.10
C ASP A 227 11.11 -1.44 11.02
N LEU A 228 9.84 -1.03 10.95
CA LEU A 228 8.89 -1.59 9.97
C LEU A 228 9.34 -1.39 8.52
N LEU A 229 9.99 -0.26 8.20
CA LEU A 229 10.48 -0.02 6.84
C LEU A 229 11.58 -1.03 6.50
N GLN A 230 12.54 -1.26 7.41
CA GLN A 230 13.61 -2.24 7.22
C GLN A 230 13.05 -3.66 7.04
N VAL A 231 12.06 -4.07 7.84
CA VAL A 231 11.38 -5.38 7.65
C VAL A 231 10.63 -5.44 6.32
N THR A 232 9.99 -4.33 5.91
CA THR A 232 9.30 -4.23 4.60
C THR A 232 10.26 -4.36 3.43
N MET A 233 11.43 -3.73 3.52
CA MET A 233 12.47 -3.82 2.49
C MET A 233 13.09 -5.21 2.42
N ALA A 234 13.31 -5.88 3.56
CA ALA A 234 13.76 -7.27 3.60
C ALA A 234 12.71 -8.22 2.99
N ALA A 235 11.42 -7.98 3.25
CA ALA A 235 10.33 -8.71 2.59
C ALA A 235 10.32 -8.47 1.06
N TYR A 236 10.54 -7.23 0.61
CA TYR A 236 10.65 -6.87 -0.81
C TYR A 236 11.82 -7.61 -1.50
N GLU A 237 12.99 -7.65 -0.86
CA GLU A 237 14.15 -8.37 -1.36
C GLU A 237 13.85 -9.86 -1.49
N THR A 238 13.24 -10.44 -0.45
CA THR A 238 12.82 -11.84 -0.40
C THR A 238 11.91 -12.22 -1.57
N ILE A 239 10.83 -11.44 -1.82
CA ILE A 239 9.91 -11.74 -2.93
C ILE A 239 10.56 -11.55 -4.30
N THR A 240 11.52 -10.63 -4.42
CA THR A 240 12.27 -10.41 -5.66
C THR A 240 13.18 -11.58 -5.97
N ILE A 241 13.90 -12.09 -4.97
CA ILE A 241 14.75 -13.30 -5.09
C ILE A 241 13.90 -14.50 -5.49
N ASP A 242 12.77 -14.71 -4.81
CA ASP A 242 11.88 -15.84 -5.12
C ASP A 242 11.33 -15.77 -6.54
N LEU A 243 10.81 -14.61 -6.96
CA LEU A 243 10.23 -14.43 -8.28
C LEU A 243 11.26 -14.72 -9.39
N GLU A 244 12.47 -14.15 -9.27
CA GLU A 244 13.53 -14.40 -10.25
C GLU A 244 13.97 -15.86 -10.27
N ARG A 245 14.06 -16.50 -9.11
CA ARG A 245 14.39 -17.93 -9.02
C ARG A 245 13.35 -18.78 -9.75
N HIS A 246 12.06 -18.54 -9.51
CA HIS A 246 10.99 -19.31 -10.14
C HIS A 246 10.94 -19.10 -11.66
N VAL A 247 11.07 -17.85 -12.11
CA VAL A 247 11.03 -17.51 -13.54
C VAL A 247 12.26 -18.02 -14.29
N ARG A 248 13.45 -17.98 -13.68
CA ARG A 248 14.66 -18.58 -14.29
C ARG A 248 14.55 -20.09 -14.40
N TYR A 249 14.12 -20.75 -13.32
CA TYR A 249 13.92 -22.19 -13.33
C TYR A 249 12.93 -22.63 -14.42
N ASP A 250 11.84 -21.88 -14.62
CA ASP A 250 10.90 -22.16 -15.70
C ASP A 250 11.50 -21.90 -17.09
N ALA A 251 12.22 -20.79 -17.27
CA ALA A 251 12.87 -20.43 -18.53
C ALA A 251 13.98 -21.42 -18.96
N GLU A 252 14.59 -22.15 -18.01
CA GLU A 252 15.52 -23.26 -18.31
C GLU A 252 14.83 -24.45 -19.02
N HIS A 253 13.51 -24.61 -18.82
CA HIS A 253 12.73 -25.70 -19.41
C HIS A 253 11.89 -25.25 -20.61
N PHE A 254 11.61 -23.94 -20.71
CA PHE A 254 10.75 -23.35 -21.73
C PHE A 254 11.36 -22.05 -22.29
N GLU A 255 12.34 -22.18 -23.19
CA GLU A 255 13.17 -21.07 -23.70
C GLU A 255 12.37 -19.96 -24.42
N ASP A 256 11.21 -20.29 -24.98
CA ASP A 256 10.35 -19.35 -25.72
C ASP A 256 9.46 -18.49 -24.81
N ARG A 257 9.35 -18.81 -23.51
CA ARG A 257 8.54 -18.02 -22.58
C ARG A 257 9.18 -16.67 -22.28
N GLN A 258 8.35 -15.66 -22.13
CA GLN A 258 8.77 -14.28 -21.87
C GLN A 258 8.09 -13.74 -20.63
N TYR A 259 8.84 -13.01 -19.81
CA TYR A 259 8.38 -12.54 -18.53
C TYR A 259 8.67 -11.07 -18.36
N ALA A 260 7.67 -10.29 -17.98
CA ALA A 260 7.85 -8.96 -17.41
C ALA A 260 7.67 -9.05 -15.90
N LEU A 261 8.67 -8.64 -15.14
CA LEU A 261 8.70 -8.73 -13.68
C LEU A 261 8.73 -7.32 -13.11
N PHE A 262 7.79 -7.01 -12.22
CA PHE A 262 7.76 -5.79 -11.43
C PHE A 262 7.69 -6.15 -9.96
N THR A 263 8.73 -5.77 -9.22
CA THR A 263 8.76 -5.93 -7.76
C THR A 263 9.03 -4.61 -7.07
N GLY A 264 8.45 -4.47 -5.88
CA GLY A 264 8.55 -3.23 -5.12
C GLY A 264 7.67 -3.21 -3.88
N VAL A 265 7.28 -2.00 -3.48
CA VAL A 265 6.46 -1.74 -2.31
C VAL A 265 5.23 -0.93 -2.72
N GLN A 266 4.04 -1.42 -2.40
CA GLN A 266 2.80 -0.65 -2.43
C GLN A 266 2.73 0.22 -1.18
N ILE A 267 2.45 1.52 -1.35
CA ILE A 267 2.36 2.48 -0.25
C ILE A 267 0.93 3.01 -0.17
N HIS A 268 0.27 2.74 0.95
CA HIS A 268 -1.07 3.26 1.25
C HIS A 268 -0.95 4.67 1.83
N GLY A 269 -1.48 5.65 1.11
CA GLY A 269 -1.47 7.05 1.50
C GLY A 269 -2.81 7.56 2.03
N PRO A 270 -2.87 8.86 2.36
CA PRO A 270 -4.10 9.55 2.75
C PRO A 270 -5.18 9.49 1.65
N ASN A 271 -6.44 9.71 2.03
CA ASN A 271 -7.59 9.74 1.10
C ASN A 271 -7.85 8.43 0.32
N GLY A 272 -7.26 7.30 0.73
CA GLY A 272 -7.36 6.06 -0.04
C GLY A 272 -6.56 6.10 -1.34
N MET A 273 -5.57 6.98 -1.44
CA MET A 273 -4.63 7.01 -2.56
C MET A 273 -3.55 5.95 -2.34
N ASP A 274 -3.25 5.19 -3.37
CA ASP A 274 -2.18 4.20 -3.36
C ASP A 274 -1.03 4.64 -4.27
N TYR A 275 0.17 4.32 -3.84
CA TYR A 275 1.41 4.59 -4.56
C TYR A 275 2.21 3.31 -4.73
N CYS A 276 3.11 3.28 -5.70
CA CYS A 276 3.96 2.15 -6.01
C CYS A 276 5.40 2.62 -6.13
N TRP A 277 6.26 2.15 -5.24
CA TRP A 277 7.69 2.26 -5.42
C TRP A 277 8.21 1.00 -6.09
N VAL A 278 8.87 1.16 -7.24
CA VAL A 278 9.40 0.05 -8.03
C VAL A 278 10.86 -0.15 -7.66
N GLY A 279 11.16 -1.24 -6.98
CA GLY A 279 12.53 -1.60 -6.63
C GLY A 279 13.27 -2.26 -7.80
N LYS A 280 12.59 -3.16 -8.51
CA LYS A 280 13.13 -3.79 -9.71
C LYS A 280 12.06 -4.00 -10.77
N ALA A 281 12.39 -3.61 -11.99
CA ALA A 281 11.64 -3.96 -13.19
C ALA A 281 12.58 -4.69 -14.15
N SER A 282 12.14 -5.82 -14.71
CA SER A 282 12.98 -6.66 -15.57
C SER A 282 12.16 -7.36 -16.65
N LEU A 283 12.80 -7.64 -17.77
CA LEU A 283 12.26 -8.41 -18.87
C LEU A 283 13.14 -9.65 -19.07
N LEU A 284 12.54 -10.83 -18.96
CA LEU A 284 13.17 -12.08 -19.40
C LEU A 284 12.72 -12.37 -20.82
N ASN A 285 13.69 -12.48 -21.72
CA ASN A 285 13.47 -12.84 -23.11
C ASN A 285 14.58 -13.80 -23.57
N ARG A 286 14.21 -14.98 -24.09
CA ARG A 286 15.16 -16.02 -24.55
C ARG A 286 16.22 -16.37 -23.49
N GLY A 287 15.77 -16.63 -22.26
CA GLY A 287 16.63 -16.96 -21.12
C GLY A 287 17.45 -15.80 -20.54
N ILE A 288 17.42 -14.61 -21.16
CA ILE A 288 18.19 -13.44 -20.69
C ILE A 288 17.26 -12.53 -19.89
N LEU A 289 17.58 -12.34 -18.60
CA LEU A 289 16.92 -11.34 -17.75
C LEU A 289 17.65 -10.01 -17.84
N SER A 290 17.02 -9.01 -18.46
CA SER A 290 17.54 -7.65 -18.61
C SER A 290 16.72 -6.64 -17.80
N PRO A 291 17.32 -5.56 -17.27
CA PRO A 291 16.56 -4.47 -16.65
C PRO A 291 15.54 -3.87 -17.61
N LEU A 292 14.36 -3.53 -17.09
CA LEU A 292 13.32 -2.80 -17.81
C LEU A 292 13.21 -1.41 -17.18
N VAL A 293 13.31 -0.35 -17.99
CA VAL A 293 13.24 1.03 -17.50
C VAL A 293 11.82 1.55 -17.70
N LEU A 294 11.19 1.96 -16.62
CA LEU A 294 9.92 2.70 -16.67
C LEU A 294 10.19 4.20 -16.83
N PRO A 295 9.34 4.94 -17.54
CA PRO A 295 9.43 6.40 -17.61
C PRO A 295 9.37 6.99 -16.20
N PRO A 296 10.13 8.05 -15.89
CA PRO A 296 10.03 8.70 -14.60
C PRO A 296 8.62 9.24 -14.38
N THR A 297 8.21 9.37 -13.11
CA THR A 297 6.93 10.00 -12.75
C THR A 297 6.86 11.40 -13.37
N ASN A 298 5.77 11.73 -14.05
CA ASN A 298 5.50 13.11 -14.44
C ASN A 298 5.30 13.90 -13.14
N ASP A 299 6.30 14.68 -12.73
CA ASP A 299 6.19 15.53 -11.56
C ASP A 299 5.17 16.64 -11.85
N PRO A 300 3.99 16.67 -11.18
CA PRO A 300 3.03 17.75 -11.39
C PRO A 300 3.60 19.13 -11.00
N MET A 301 4.71 19.20 -10.25
CA MET A 301 5.41 20.46 -9.96
C MET A 301 6.29 20.97 -11.12
N SER A 302 6.62 20.13 -12.11
CA SER A 302 7.41 20.56 -13.27
C SER A 302 6.62 21.39 -14.30
N THR A 303 5.28 21.32 -14.25
CA THR A 303 4.36 22.07 -15.12
C THR A 303 4.06 23.51 -14.68
N LEU A 304 4.64 23.98 -13.57
CA LEU A 304 4.63 25.40 -13.17
C LEU A 304 5.93 26.13 -13.58
N GLY A 305 6.53 25.69 -14.69
CA GLY A 305 7.56 26.43 -15.41
C GLY A 305 6.98 27.70 -16.03
N ILE A 306 7.28 28.81 -15.38
CA ILE A 306 6.97 30.20 -15.76
C ILE A 306 7.27 30.46 -17.25
N HIS A 307 6.24 30.54 -18.09
CA HIS A 307 6.32 31.30 -19.34
C HIS A 307 6.11 32.79 -19.01
N ASN A 308 7.19 33.45 -18.60
CA ASN A 308 7.34 34.89 -18.78
C ASN A 308 8.17 35.10 -20.04
N GLU A 309 7.53 35.02 -21.20
CA GLU A 309 8.07 35.66 -22.40
C GLU A 309 7.51 37.07 -22.46
N GLN A 310 8.39 38.03 -22.14
CA GLN A 310 8.21 39.42 -22.52
C GLN A 310 8.36 39.53 -24.04
N HIS A 311 7.29 39.94 -24.72
CA HIS A 311 7.34 40.79 -25.90
C HIS A 311 6.10 41.69 -25.94
#